data_AF-A0A336N1B1-F1
#
_entry.id   AF-A0A336N1B1-F1
#
_cell.length_a   1.000
_cell.length_b   1.000
_cell.length_c   1.000
_cell.angle_alpha   90.00
_cell.angle_beta   90.00
_cell.angle_gamma   90.00
#
_symmetry.space_group_name_H-M   'P 1'
#
loop_
_entity.id
_entity.type
_entity.pdbx_description
1 polymer ?
#
loop_
_entity_poly.entity_id
_entity_poly.type
_entity_poly.pdbx_seq_one_letter_code
_entity_poly.pdbx_strand_id
1 'polypeptide(L)'
;SVPPKINHVTSGGHLQVRKGSPVRLECSAAGNPMPNITWTRKNNLLPNGEEKYVNNVYTIENMDRHKGGIYICTASNGVGQTASSQINLHVLCKYKMISNTL
;
A
#
# COMPACT_ATOMS: atom_id res chain seq x y z
N SER A 1 20.47 15.69 -13.35
CA SER A 1 19.22 15.01 -12.96
C SER A 1 19.45 14.24 -11.66
N VAL A 2 18.42 13.98 -10.87
CA VAL A 2 18.52 13.31 -9.57
C VAL A 2 17.61 12.08 -9.59
N PRO A 3 18.12 10.86 -9.36
CA PRO A 3 17.31 9.65 -9.27
C PRO A 3 16.23 9.74 -8.17
N PRO A 4 15.14 8.97 -8.30
CA PRO A 4 14.06 9.00 -7.32
C PRO A 4 14.51 8.38 -5.99
N LYS A 5 14.05 8.96 -4.88
CA LYS A 5 14.22 8.42 -3.53
C LYS A 5 12.93 8.57 -2.74
N ILE A 6 12.38 7.45 -2.28
CA ILE A 6 11.22 7.44 -1.39
C ILE A 6 11.64 8.01 -0.03
N ASN A 7 10.90 9.00 0.46
CA ASN A 7 11.17 9.67 1.74
C ASN A 7 10.04 9.50 2.76
N HIS A 8 8.87 9.01 2.36
CA HIS A 8 7.77 8.71 3.26
C HIS A 8 6.88 7.59 2.69
N VAL A 9 6.43 6.71 3.58
CA VAL A 9 5.38 5.72 3.37
C VAL A 9 4.49 5.65 4.62
N THR A 10 3.20 5.40 4.44
CA THR A 10 2.25 5.29 5.57
C THR A 10 2.75 4.34 6.67
N SER A 11 2.74 4.84 7.90
CA SER A 11 3.07 4.06 9.11
C SER A 11 4.41 3.31 9.04
N GLY A 12 5.38 3.83 8.27
CA GLY A 12 6.69 3.19 8.12
C GLY A 12 6.65 1.82 7.43
N GLY A 13 5.58 1.50 6.69
CA GLY A 13 5.47 0.27 5.91
C GLY A 13 4.73 -0.88 6.59
N HIS A 14 4.12 -0.67 7.77
CA HIS A 14 3.23 -1.66 8.38
C HIS A 14 1.98 -0.98 8.96
N LEU A 15 0.81 -1.46 8.57
CA LEU A 15 -0.45 -0.87 8.99
C LEU A 15 -1.48 -1.94 9.34
N GLN A 16 -2.06 -1.83 10.53
CA GLN A 16 -3.16 -2.68 10.99
C GLN A 16 -4.48 -1.94 10.84
N VAL A 17 -5.44 -2.52 10.13
CA VAL A 17 -6.72 -1.87 9.81
C VAL A 17 -7.87 -2.77 10.22
N ARG A 18 -8.90 -2.20 10.84
CA ARG A 18 -10.12 -2.93 11.19
C ARG A 18 -10.90 -3.29 9.91
N LYS A 19 -11.47 -4.49 9.88
CA LYS A 19 -12.44 -4.88 8.84
C LYS A 19 -13.55 -3.83 8.74
N GLY A 20 -13.92 -3.45 7.52
CA GLY A 20 -14.96 -2.46 7.23
C GLY A 20 -14.46 -1.02 7.17
N SER A 21 -13.25 -0.74 7.66
CA SER A 21 -12.71 0.63 7.67
C SER A 21 -12.04 0.96 6.33
N PRO A 22 -12.08 2.24 5.91
CA PRO A 22 -11.28 2.72 4.80
C PRO A 22 -9.81 2.82 5.20
N VAL A 23 -8.92 2.74 4.22
CA VAL A 23 -7.49 2.98 4.39
C VAL A 23 -6.93 3.78 3.22
N ARG A 24 -6.00 4.71 3.52
CA ARG A 24 -5.23 5.48 2.56
C ARG A 24 -3.77 5.07 2.67
N LEU A 25 -3.22 4.56 1.58
CA LEU A 25 -1.81 4.25 1.42
C LEU A 25 -1.13 5.43 0.74
N GLU A 26 -0.16 6.02 1.40
CA GLU A 26 0.55 7.22 0.96
C GLU A 26 2.02 6.88 0.76
N CYS A 27 2.59 7.38 -0.33
CA CYS A 27 4.00 7.25 -0.65
C CYS A 27 4.44 8.53 -1.35
N SER A 28 5.57 9.10 -0.92
CA SER A 28 6.19 10.25 -1.56
C SER A 28 7.65 9.99 -1.85
N ALA A 29 8.15 10.63 -2.91
CA ALA A 29 9.53 10.54 -3.31
C ALA A 29 10.05 11.92 -3.73
N ALA A 30 11.34 12.13 -3.49
CA ALA A 30 12.10 13.24 -4.05
C ALA A 30 12.87 12.77 -5.30
N GLY A 31 13.14 13.69 -6.22
CA GLY A 31 13.89 13.43 -7.44
C GLY A 31 13.79 14.61 -8.40
N ASN A 32 14.63 14.63 -9.44
CA ASN A 32 14.55 15.64 -10.49
C ASN A 32 14.78 14.98 -11.87
N PRO A 33 13.74 14.89 -12.74
CA PRO A 33 12.38 15.44 -12.57
C PRO A 33 11.59 14.85 -11.40
N MET A 34 10.47 15.51 -11.02
CA MET A 34 9.60 15.03 -9.94
C MET A 34 9.13 13.58 -10.25
N PRO A 35 9.35 12.61 -9.35
CA PRO A 35 8.96 11.22 -9.62
C PRO A 35 7.45 11.02 -9.64
N ASN A 36 7.00 10.19 -10.58
CA ASN A 36 5.64 9.64 -10.56
C ASN A 36 5.61 8.41 -9.64
N ILE A 37 4.59 8.34 -8.79
CA ILE A 37 4.34 7.21 -7.89
C ILE A 37 3.32 6.27 -8.52
N THR A 38 3.61 4.98 -8.40
CA THR A 38 2.75 3.92 -8.87
C THR A 38 2.61 2.83 -7.82
N TRP A 39 1.41 2.28 -7.69
CA TRP A 39 1.06 1.25 -6.74
C TRP A 39 0.80 -0.06 -7.44
N THR A 40 1.34 -1.14 -6.89
CA THR A 40 1.01 -2.52 -7.24
C THR A 40 0.79 -3.34 -5.99
N ARG A 41 0.26 -4.55 -6.14
CA ARG A 41 0.08 -5.49 -5.04
C ARG A 41 0.88 -6.75 -5.29
N LYS A 42 1.56 -7.25 -4.26
CA LYS A 42 2.41 -8.44 -4.38
C LYS A 42 1.53 -9.66 -4.68
N ASN A 43 1.86 -10.36 -5.77
CA ASN A 43 1.25 -11.61 -6.22
C ASN A 43 -0.26 -11.53 -6.51
N ASN A 44 -0.86 -10.34 -6.61
CA ASN A 44 -2.28 -10.15 -6.82
C ASN A 44 -2.55 -8.86 -7.59
N LEU A 45 -3.72 -8.76 -8.19
CA LEU A 45 -4.26 -7.47 -8.65
C LEU A 45 -4.60 -6.58 -7.43
N LEU A 46 -4.62 -5.28 -7.67
CA LEU A 46 -5.17 -4.33 -6.72
C LEU A 46 -6.65 -4.66 -6.43
N PRO A 47 -7.20 -4.27 -5.27
CA PRO A 47 -8.60 -4.50 -4.92
C PRO A 47 -9.66 -4.08 -5.96
N ASN A 48 -9.34 -3.14 -6.85
CA ASN A 48 -10.20 -2.70 -7.95
C ASN A 48 -10.04 -3.51 -9.25
N GLY A 49 -9.21 -4.57 -9.24
CA GLY A 49 -8.94 -5.43 -10.40
C GLY A 49 -7.83 -4.91 -11.33
N GLU A 50 -7.20 -3.78 -11.03
CA GLU A 50 -6.12 -3.24 -11.84
C GLU A 50 -4.76 -3.84 -11.46
N GLU A 51 -3.84 -3.95 -12.43
CA GLU A 51 -2.45 -4.33 -12.17
C GLU A 51 -1.68 -3.21 -11.47
N LYS A 52 -2.06 -1.96 -11.74
CA LYS A 52 -1.30 -0.77 -11.36
C LYS A 52 -2.21 0.45 -11.21
N TYR A 53 -1.91 1.29 -10.22
CA TYR A 53 -2.58 2.57 -10.00
C TYR A 53 -1.56 3.70 -9.91
N VAL A 54 -1.85 4.86 -10.50
CA VAL A 54 -0.92 6.00 -10.60
C VAL A 54 -1.44 7.18 -9.77
N ASN A 55 -0.90 7.33 -8.56
CA ASN A 55 -1.10 8.49 -7.68
C ASN A 55 -0.17 8.35 -6.47
N ASN A 56 0.06 9.43 -5.73
CA ASN A 56 0.78 9.40 -4.45
C ASN A 56 -0.05 8.70 -3.36
N VAL A 57 -1.38 8.68 -3.51
CA VAL A 57 -2.30 8.06 -2.54
C VAL A 57 -3.19 7.02 -3.19
N TYR A 58 -3.17 5.78 -2.68
CA TYR A 58 -4.12 4.72 -3.05
C TYR A 58 -5.13 4.50 -1.92
N THR A 59 -6.43 4.59 -2.23
CA THR A 59 -7.52 4.47 -1.24
C THR A 59 -8.25 3.13 -1.40
N ILE A 60 -8.50 2.46 -0.28
CA ILE A 60 -9.28 1.22 -0.21
C ILE A 60 -10.43 1.46 0.77
N GLU A 61 -11.66 1.53 0.26
CA GLU A 61 -12.82 2.01 1.04
C GLU A 61 -13.32 1.03 2.11
N ASN A 62 -13.27 -0.27 1.83
CA ASN A 62 -13.88 -1.28 2.70
C ASN A 62 -12.91 -2.43 2.92
N MET A 63 -12.10 -2.36 3.97
CA MET A 63 -11.11 -3.40 4.26
C MET A 63 -11.74 -4.75 4.62
N ASP A 64 -11.21 -5.81 4.02
CA ASP A 64 -11.55 -7.20 4.32
C ASP A 64 -10.29 -8.07 4.22
N ARG A 65 -10.40 -9.34 4.63
CA ARG A 65 -9.26 -10.28 4.63
C ARG A 65 -8.62 -10.48 3.25
N HIS A 66 -9.37 -10.28 2.16
CA HIS A 66 -8.91 -10.45 0.79
C HIS A 66 -8.19 -9.21 0.27
N LYS A 67 -8.29 -8.08 0.97
CA LYS A 67 -7.57 -6.82 0.68
C LYS A 67 -6.30 -6.66 1.51
N GLY A 68 -6.09 -7.49 2.54
CA GLY A 68 -4.83 -7.55 3.30
C GLY A 68 -3.67 -8.11 2.47
N GLY A 69 -2.44 -7.68 2.75
CA GLY A 69 -1.25 -8.13 2.03
C GLY A 69 -0.25 -7.01 1.78
N ILE A 70 0.69 -7.26 0.88
CA ILE A 70 1.80 -6.34 0.61
C ILE A 70 1.47 -5.47 -0.60
N TYR A 71 1.44 -4.17 -0.39
CA TYR A 71 1.31 -3.15 -1.41
C TYR A 71 2.69 -2.52 -1.63
N ILE A 72 3.02 -2.23 -2.89
CA ILE A 72 4.35 -1.75 -3.28
C ILE A 72 4.14 -0.41 -3.96
N CYS A 73 4.73 0.66 -3.41
CA CYS A 73 4.87 1.91 -4.15
C CYS A 73 6.21 1.93 -4.88
N THR A 74 6.19 2.37 -6.13
CA THR A 74 7.37 2.54 -6.97
C THR A 74 7.40 3.95 -7.53
N ALA A 75 8.52 4.63 -7.31
CA ALA A 75 8.81 5.98 -7.77
C ALA A 75 9.76 5.93 -8.99
N SER A 76 9.37 6.59 -10.08
CA SER A 76 10.19 6.70 -11.29
C SER A 76 10.13 8.11 -11.87
N ASN A 77 11.27 8.62 -12.32
CA ASN A 77 11.37 9.88 -13.07
C ASN A 77 12.19 9.74 -14.36
N GLY A 78 12.44 8.50 -14.81
CA GLY A 78 13.27 8.20 -15.99
C GLY A 78 14.78 8.37 -15.77
N VAL A 79 15.23 8.69 -14.55
CA VAL A 79 16.64 8.89 -14.21
C VAL A 79 17.11 7.76 -13.31
N GLY A 80 18.06 6.96 -13.80
CA GLY A 80 18.62 5.85 -13.03
C GLY A 80 17.58 4.79 -12.68
N GLN A 81 17.79 4.11 -11.55
CA GLN A 81 16.90 3.06 -11.07
C GLN A 81 15.70 3.65 -10.33
N THR A 82 14.56 2.94 -10.43
CA THR A 82 13.38 3.26 -9.63
C THR A 82 13.62 3.00 -8.14
N ALA A 83 12.98 3.79 -7.28
CA ALA A 83 12.90 3.49 -5.85
C ALA A 83 11.58 2.80 -5.53
N SER A 84 11.60 1.79 -4.65
CA SER A 84 10.39 1.09 -4.21
C SER A 84 10.35 0.91 -2.70
N SER A 85 9.15 0.85 -2.14
CA SER A 85 8.93 0.56 -0.72
C SER A 85 7.63 -0.21 -0.54
N GLN A 86 7.58 -1.02 0.51
CA GLN A 86 6.46 -1.91 0.80
C GLN A 86 5.62 -1.39 1.96
N ILE A 87 4.31 -1.58 1.87
CA ILE A 87 3.36 -1.44 2.97
C ILE A 87 2.68 -2.79 3.18
N ASN A 88 2.89 -3.38 4.35
CA ASN A 88 2.19 -4.57 4.78
C ASN A 88 0.87 -4.19 5.49
N LEU A 89 -0.25 -4.50 4.85
CA LEU A 89 -1.59 -4.29 5.40
C LEU A 89 -2.09 -5.54 6.11
N HIS A 90 -2.24 -5.46 7.43
CA HIS A 90 -2.83 -6.52 8.24
C HIS A 90 -4.26 -6.17 8.66
N VAL A 91 -5.21 -7.09 8.45
CA VAL A 91 -6.63 -6.84 8.72
C VAL A 91 -7.01 -7.40 10.08
N LEU A 92 -7.39 -6.51 11.00
CA LEU A 92 -7.90 -6.86 12.30
C LEU A 92 -9.35 -7.32 12.20
N CYS A 93 -9.56 -8.60 12.49
CA CYS A 93 -10.88 -9.20 12.65
C CYS A 93 -11.23 -9.30 14.13
N LYS A 94 -12.50 -9.10 14.50
CA LYS A 94 -12.98 -9.50 15.82
C LYS A 94 -13.11 -11.03 15.83
N TYR A 95 -12.27 -11.73 16.57
CA TYR A 95 -12.50 -13.14 16.88
C TYR A 95 -13.74 -13.23 17.78
N LYS A 96 -14.74 -14.03 17.39
CA LYS A 96 -15.72 -14.56 18.34
C LYS A 96 -15.10 -15.83 18.93
N MET A 97 -14.64 -15.77 20.17
CA MET A 97 -14.39 -16.97 20.95
C MET A 97 -15.74 -17.68 21.10
N ILE A 98 -15.90 -18.86 20.51
CA ILE A 98 -17.05 -19.71 20.82
C ILE A 98 -16.75 -20.26 22.22
N SER A 99 -17.40 -19.70 23.23
CA SER A 99 -17.47 -20.32 24.55
C SER A 99 -18.26 -21.61 24.40
N ASN A 100 -17.60 -22.76 24.45
CA ASN A 100 -18.28 -24.00 24.81
C ASN A 100 -18.63 -23.88 26.30
N THR A 101 -19.85 -23.45 26.59
CA THR A 101 -20.42 -23.67 27.92
C THR A 101 -20.76 -25.16 27.98
N LEU A 102 -20.09 -25.89 28.87
CA LEU A 102 -20.43 -27.27 29.24
C LEU A 102 -21.83 -27.33 29.85
#